data_AF-A0AA97JBV6-F1
#
_entry.id   AF-A0AA97JBV6-F1
#
_cell.length_a   1.000
_cell.length_b   1.000
_cell.length_c   1.000
_cell.angle_alpha   90.00
_cell.angle_beta   90.00
_cell.angle_gamma   90.00
#
_symmetry.space_group_name_H-M   'P 1'
#
loop_
_entity.id
_entity.type
_entity.pdbx_description
1 polymer ?
#
loop_
_entity_poly.entity_id
_entity_poly.type
_entity_poly.pdbx_seq_one_letter_code
_entity_poly.pdbx_strand_id
1 'polypeptide(L)'
;MLARMPLPSSAVKFHRILAQFPPELSLAFAYGSGVFQQAGASAGESAVIKYGVISTDTLIEDLLRWKTLYVAGRLQKPVKILAQNENGELQAALSSNLKSAVTAAFLMLPESFSEEDLYVQIAGLSYSGDFRMIIGEDKSKVMNIVKPNMLHFQKLYSNILQDCPQVVYKHQLGKLEIDKSPEGQFAQLMALPRTLQQQITALMDPPGKNRDVEEILLQVAHDPDCGLVVHQGISGIVRSSSLIQSAKTTLTAGLKKSVTYSMKKMYKMSKGWLRKA
;
A
#
# COMPACT_ATOMS: atom_id res chain seq x y z
N MET A 1 -15.27 -31.33 20.92
CA MET A 1 -16.20 -30.77 21.93
C MET A 1 -16.11 -29.25 21.84
N LEU A 2 -17.10 -28.59 21.23
CA LEU A 2 -17.11 -27.14 20.98
C LEU A 2 -17.72 -26.42 22.19
N ALA A 3 -16.90 -25.73 22.98
CA ALA A 3 -17.37 -24.81 24.00
C ALA A 3 -17.33 -23.38 23.46
N ARG A 4 -18.47 -22.69 23.45
CA ARG A 4 -18.56 -21.23 23.26
C ARG A 4 -18.44 -20.57 24.62
N MET A 5 -17.46 -19.69 24.79
CA MET A 5 -17.40 -18.72 25.90
C MET A 5 -17.64 -17.30 25.35
N PRO A 6 -18.30 -16.41 26.11
CA PRO A 6 -18.43 -15.00 25.73
C PRO A 6 -17.04 -14.33 25.75
N LEU A 7 -16.67 -13.63 24.68
CA LEU A 7 -15.31 -13.12 24.48
C LEU A 7 -15.12 -11.67 25.01
N PRO A 8 -14.03 -11.37 25.74
CA PRO A 8 -13.68 -10.00 26.17
C PRO A 8 -13.16 -9.11 25.03
N SER A 9 -12.93 -7.83 25.36
CA SER A 9 -12.27 -6.76 24.58
C SER A 9 -11.30 -7.21 23.47
N SER A 10 -11.25 -6.48 22.35
CA SER A 10 -10.41 -6.76 21.18
C SER A 10 -8.94 -7.02 21.50
N ALA A 11 -8.40 -6.45 22.57
CA ALA A 11 -7.03 -6.68 23.03
C ALA A 11 -6.77 -8.11 23.53
N VAL A 12 -7.73 -8.72 24.25
CA VAL A 12 -7.61 -10.10 24.78
C VAL A 12 -7.66 -11.12 23.64
N LYS A 13 -8.40 -10.82 22.56
CA LYS A 13 -8.46 -11.66 21.35
C LYS A 13 -7.11 -11.74 20.64
N PHE A 14 -6.40 -10.61 20.49
CA PHE A 14 -5.11 -10.60 19.80
C PHE A 14 -4.01 -11.31 20.60
N HIS A 15 -3.97 -11.14 21.93
CA HIS A 15 -3.00 -11.84 22.79
C HIS A 15 -3.12 -13.37 22.68
N ARG A 16 -4.35 -13.91 22.71
CA ARG A 16 -4.57 -15.36 22.54
C ARG A 16 -4.14 -15.89 21.18
N ILE A 17 -4.22 -15.07 20.13
CA ILE A 17 -3.80 -15.44 18.78
C ILE A 17 -2.28 -15.42 18.67
N LEU A 18 -1.63 -14.37 19.18
CA LEU A 18 -0.17 -14.28 19.18
C LEU A 18 0.49 -15.42 19.95
N ALA A 19 -0.15 -15.91 21.03
CA ALA A 19 0.32 -17.07 21.78
C ALA A 19 0.36 -18.40 20.98
N GLN A 20 -0.23 -18.45 19.78
CA GLN A 20 -0.17 -19.62 18.89
C GLN A 20 1.04 -19.58 17.93
N PHE A 21 1.77 -18.46 17.88
CA PHE A 21 2.95 -18.29 17.04
C PHE A 21 4.24 -18.45 17.86
N PRO A 22 5.39 -18.72 17.21
CA PRO A 22 6.68 -18.72 17.88
C PRO A 22 6.90 -17.43 18.69
N PRO A 23 7.59 -17.49 19.84
CA PRO A 23 7.79 -16.32 20.70
C PRO A 23 8.62 -15.21 20.02
N GLU A 24 9.43 -15.55 19.02
CA GLU A 24 10.32 -14.65 18.30
C GLU A 24 9.63 -13.98 17.10
N LEU A 25 8.61 -13.16 17.37
CA LEU A 25 7.96 -12.35 16.32
C LEU A 25 8.69 -11.01 16.15
N SER A 26 9.24 -10.76 14.95
CA SER A 26 9.82 -9.46 14.62
C SER A 26 8.77 -8.35 14.56
N LEU A 27 7.62 -8.67 13.96
CA LEU A 27 6.51 -7.74 13.79
C LEU A 27 5.20 -8.52 13.62
N ALA A 28 4.19 -8.13 14.38
CA ALA A 28 2.81 -8.56 14.18
C ALA A 28 1.90 -7.34 14.14
N PHE A 29 1.04 -7.26 13.13
CA PHE A 29 0.10 -6.16 12.99
C PHE A 29 -1.26 -6.65 12.48
N ALA A 30 -2.32 -5.97 12.91
CA ALA A 30 -3.68 -6.22 12.47
C ALA A 30 -4.18 -5.12 11.54
N TYR A 31 -5.07 -5.49 10.62
CA TYR A 31 -5.67 -4.57 9.68
C TYR A 31 -7.02 -5.03 9.12
N GLY A 32 -7.63 -4.16 8.31
CA GLY A 32 -8.90 -4.41 7.61
C GLY A 32 -10.08 -3.74 8.32
N SER A 33 -11.29 -3.96 7.79
CA SER A 33 -12.52 -3.30 8.25
C SER A 33 -12.91 -3.60 9.69
N GLY A 34 -12.39 -4.68 10.27
CA GLY A 34 -12.58 -5.02 11.69
C GLY A 34 -11.59 -4.34 12.65
N VAL A 35 -10.58 -3.64 12.12
CA VAL A 35 -9.58 -2.89 12.90
C VAL A 35 -9.73 -1.39 12.63
N PHE A 36 -9.80 -1.01 11.36
CA PHE A 36 -9.99 0.36 10.88
C PHE A 36 -11.28 0.40 10.07
N GLN A 37 -12.19 1.31 10.39
CA GLN A 37 -13.49 1.37 9.72
C GLN A 37 -13.32 1.60 8.20
N GLN A 38 -14.15 0.95 7.40
CA GLN A 38 -14.20 1.16 5.95
C GLN A 38 -15.65 1.44 5.56
N ALA A 39 -15.86 2.45 4.71
CA ALA A 39 -17.20 2.79 4.26
C ALA A 39 -17.85 1.58 3.55
N GLY A 40 -19.08 1.23 3.94
CA GLY A 40 -19.80 0.07 3.39
C GLY A 40 -19.42 -1.29 3.98
N ALA A 41 -18.64 -1.35 5.07
CA ALA A 41 -18.45 -2.59 5.82
C ALA A 41 -19.67 -2.89 6.70
N SER A 42 -20.24 -4.10 6.57
CA SER A 42 -21.33 -4.56 7.45
C SER A 42 -20.77 -4.91 8.83
N ALA A 43 -21.22 -4.21 9.87
CA ALA A 43 -21.00 -4.60 11.25
C ALA A 43 -21.92 -5.78 11.58
N GLY A 44 -21.40 -6.98 11.86
CA GLY A 44 -22.25 -8.05 12.40
C GLY A 44 -21.84 -9.50 12.17
N GLU A 45 -20.93 -9.84 11.26
CA GLU A 45 -20.49 -11.24 11.14
C GLU A 45 -19.39 -11.57 12.16
N SER A 46 -19.49 -12.74 12.81
CA SER A 46 -18.41 -13.31 13.63
C SER A 46 -17.09 -13.21 12.86
N ALA A 47 -16.20 -12.35 13.35
CA ALA A 47 -14.98 -12.00 12.62
C ALA A 47 -14.03 -13.19 12.59
N VAL A 48 -14.09 -13.97 11.50
CA VAL A 48 -13.04 -14.95 11.17
C VAL A 48 -11.76 -14.17 10.93
N ILE A 49 -10.76 -14.40 11.78
CA ILE A 49 -9.44 -13.78 11.62
C ILE A 49 -8.66 -14.59 10.61
N LYS A 50 -8.18 -13.90 9.56
CA LYS A 50 -7.22 -14.43 8.60
C LYS A 50 -5.85 -13.89 8.98
N TYR A 51 -4.86 -14.76 9.01
CA TYR A 51 -3.46 -14.40 9.26
C TYR A 51 -2.58 -14.89 8.11
N GLY A 52 -1.43 -14.23 7.96
CA GLY A 52 -0.37 -14.63 7.06
C GLY A 52 0.97 -14.54 7.79
N VAL A 53 1.90 -15.41 7.43
CA VAL A 53 3.26 -15.45 7.99
C VAL A 53 4.24 -15.22 6.85
N ILE A 54 5.24 -14.39 7.10
CA ILE A 54 6.31 -14.06 6.16
C ILE A 54 7.62 -14.00 6.95
N SER A 55 8.75 -14.32 6.32
CA SER A 55 10.06 -14.13 6.95
C SER A 55 10.39 -12.64 7.07
N THR A 56 11.18 -12.30 8.09
CA THR A 56 11.67 -10.93 8.30
C THR A 56 12.44 -10.42 7.09
N ASP A 57 13.30 -11.24 6.49
CA ASP A 57 14.12 -10.85 5.34
C ASP A 57 13.27 -10.52 4.11
N THR A 58 12.24 -11.32 3.81
CA THR A 58 11.33 -11.03 2.69
C THR A 58 10.48 -9.78 2.96
N LEU A 59 10.10 -9.54 4.23
CA LEU A 59 9.43 -8.30 4.62
C LEU A 59 10.34 -7.09 4.39
N ILE A 60 11.58 -7.12 4.88
CA ILE A 60 12.56 -6.03 4.74
C ILE A 60 12.86 -5.78 3.24
N GLU A 61 13.05 -6.85 2.45
CA GLU A 61 13.27 -6.74 1.02
C GLU A 61 12.09 -6.05 0.30
N ASP A 62 10.85 -6.43 0.61
CA ASP A 62 9.66 -5.80 0.02
C ASP A 62 9.53 -4.34 0.47
N LEU A 63 9.82 -4.01 1.73
CA LEU A 63 9.78 -2.65 2.29
C LEU A 63 10.80 -1.72 1.63
N LEU A 64 12.04 -2.17 1.45
CA LEU A 64 13.14 -1.36 0.90
C LEU A 64 13.11 -1.28 -0.62
N ARG A 65 12.76 -2.38 -1.30
CA ARG A 65 12.95 -2.49 -2.76
C ARG A 65 11.65 -2.44 -3.55
N TRP A 66 10.51 -2.65 -2.90
CA TRP A 66 9.21 -2.84 -3.56
C TRP A 66 9.23 -4.00 -4.57
N LYS A 67 9.82 -5.12 -4.17
CA LYS A 67 9.92 -6.33 -5.00
C LYS A 67 8.55 -6.80 -5.50
N THR A 68 7.53 -6.71 -4.65
CA THR A 68 6.15 -7.07 -4.99
C THR A 68 5.14 -5.98 -4.66
N LEU A 69 5.54 -5.03 -3.80
CA LEU A 69 4.70 -3.98 -3.23
C LEU A 69 3.48 -4.54 -2.47
N TYR A 70 3.52 -5.82 -2.08
CA TYR A 70 2.37 -6.46 -1.46
C TYR A 70 2.25 -6.12 0.02
N VAL A 71 3.27 -6.45 0.79
CA VAL A 71 3.29 -6.22 2.23
C VAL A 71 3.72 -4.79 2.49
N ALA A 72 4.69 -4.29 1.72
CA ALA A 72 5.08 -2.88 1.73
C ALA A 72 3.88 -1.96 1.45
N GLY A 73 3.10 -2.27 0.42
CA GLY A 73 1.87 -1.54 0.09
C GLY A 73 0.81 -1.61 1.19
N ARG A 74 0.75 -2.71 1.96
CA ARG A 74 -0.12 -2.81 3.13
C ARG A 74 0.35 -1.92 4.28
N LEU A 75 1.66 -1.85 4.51
CA LEU A 75 2.31 -1.08 5.58
C LEU A 75 2.46 0.41 5.28
N GLN A 76 2.15 0.86 4.06
CA GLN A 76 1.95 2.27 3.71
C GLN A 76 0.62 2.84 4.22
N LYS A 77 -0.24 1.99 4.79
CA LYS A 77 -1.56 2.36 5.32
C LYS A 77 -1.59 2.09 6.83
N PRO A 78 -2.44 2.80 7.60
CA PRO A 78 -2.56 2.59 9.03
C PRO A 78 -2.79 1.11 9.39
N VAL A 79 -1.97 0.60 10.31
CA VAL A 79 -2.03 -0.75 10.88
C VAL A 79 -2.05 -0.65 12.41
N LYS A 80 -2.61 -1.66 13.08
CA LYS A 80 -2.50 -1.77 14.53
C LYS A 80 -1.34 -2.70 14.85
N ILE A 81 -0.23 -2.15 15.33
CA ILE A 81 0.90 -2.95 15.81
C ILE A 81 0.45 -3.74 17.05
N LEU A 82 0.69 -5.04 17.03
CA LEU A 82 0.35 -5.97 18.11
C LEU A 82 1.58 -6.45 18.87
N ALA A 83 2.69 -6.62 18.15
CA ALA A 83 4.01 -6.93 18.68
C ALA A 83 5.06 -6.39 17.71
N GLN A 84 6.17 -5.90 18.24
CA GLN A 84 7.32 -5.47 17.46
C GLN A 84 8.57 -5.60 18.33
N ASN A 85 9.59 -6.30 17.86
CA ASN A 85 10.86 -6.38 18.56
C ASN A 85 11.78 -5.20 18.21
N GLU A 86 12.87 -5.07 18.97
CA GLU A 86 13.90 -4.07 18.73
C GLU A 86 14.84 -4.53 17.59
N ASN A 87 14.32 -4.53 16.36
CA ASN A 87 15.10 -4.75 15.15
C ASN A 87 15.30 -3.41 14.41
N GLY A 88 16.50 -2.84 14.51
CA GLY A 88 16.84 -1.55 13.90
C GLY A 88 16.75 -1.54 12.37
N GLU A 89 17.11 -2.64 11.71
CA GLU A 89 17.01 -2.77 10.26
C GLU A 89 15.54 -2.75 9.81
N LEU A 90 14.67 -3.49 10.49
CA LEU A 90 13.25 -3.51 10.22
C LEU A 90 12.59 -2.14 10.46
N GLN A 91 12.98 -1.45 11.55
CA GLN A 91 12.48 -0.10 11.84
C GLN A 91 12.90 0.90 10.75
N ALA A 92 14.16 0.84 10.30
CA ALA A 92 14.65 1.65 9.20
C ALA A 92 13.91 1.34 7.89
N ALA A 93 13.66 0.06 7.59
CA ALA A 93 12.92 -0.37 6.41
C ALA A 93 11.46 0.12 6.42
N LEU A 94 10.78 0.07 7.58
CA LEU A 94 9.44 0.61 7.74
C LEU A 94 9.40 2.13 7.47
N SER A 95 10.35 2.88 8.04
CA SER A 95 10.46 4.33 7.82
C SER A 95 10.76 4.65 6.36
N SER A 96 11.71 3.94 5.75
CA SER A 96 12.07 4.08 4.33
C SER A 96 10.87 3.83 3.43
N ASN A 97 10.08 2.78 3.68
CA ASN A 97 8.89 2.48 2.88
C ASN A 97 7.86 3.62 2.90
N LEU A 98 7.63 4.26 4.05
CA LEU A 98 6.72 5.40 4.15
C LEU A 98 7.25 6.61 3.37
N LYS A 99 8.56 6.91 3.49
CA LYS A 99 9.21 7.99 2.73
C LYS A 99 9.12 7.74 1.22
N SER A 100 9.44 6.53 0.77
CA SER A 100 9.33 6.14 -0.65
C SER A 100 7.90 6.26 -1.17
N ALA A 101 6.88 5.97 -0.35
CA ALA A 101 5.49 6.13 -0.75
C ALA A 101 5.09 7.60 -0.94
N VAL A 102 5.58 8.49 -0.07
CA VAL A 102 5.40 9.95 -0.22
C VAL A 102 6.10 10.44 -1.50
N THR A 103 7.35 10.06 -1.71
CA THR A 103 8.11 10.43 -2.93
C THR A 103 7.41 9.98 -4.21
N ALA A 104 6.94 8.72 -4.26
CA ALA A 104 6.20 8.21 -5.41
C ALA A 104 4.88 8.97 -5.61
N ALA A 105 4.17 9.30 -4.53
CA ALA A 105 2.92 10.08 -4.63
C ALA A 105 3.17 11.50 -5.15
N PHE A 106 4.22 12.18 -4.69
CA PHE A 106 4.60 13.52 -5.18
C PHE A 106 4.90 13.55 -6.68
N LEU A 107 5.59 12.53 -7.20
CA LEU A 107 5.85 12.44 -8.63
C LEU A 107 4.56 12.32 -9.46
N MET A 108 3.51 11.72 -8.90
CA MET A 108 2.24 11.44 -9.59
C MET A 108 1.16 12.50 -9.35
N LEU A 109 1.30 13.35 -8.33
CA LEU A 109 0.37 14.41 -7.99
C LEU A 109 0.72 15.72 -8.72
N PRO A 110 -0.25 16.63 -8.90
CA PRO A 110 0.02 17.98 -9.39
C PRO A 110 0.88 18.78 -8.39
N GLU A 111 1.32 19.98 -8.78
CA GLU A 111 2.12 20.88 -7.93
C GLU A 111 1.42 21.26 -6.61
N SER A 112 0.09 21.28 -6.58
CA SER A 112 -0.71 21.68 -5.43
C SER A 112 -1.86 20.71 -5.20
N PHE A 113 -1.94 20.12 -4.00
CA PHE A 113 -2.92 19.09 -3.66
C PHE A 113 -3.28 19.12 -2.17
N SER A 114 -4.36 18.43 -1.80
CA SER A 114 -4.78 18.29 -0.40
C SER A 114 -4.14 17.08 0.28
N GLU A 115 -4.18 17.01 1.61
CA GLU A 115 -3.81 15.80 2.34
C GLU A 115 -4.66 14.58 1.94
N GLU A 116 -5.94 14.77 1.62
CA GLU A 116 -6.80 13.69 1.16
C GLU A 116 -6.27 13.11 -0.16
N ASP A 117 -5.90 13.97 -1.12
CA ASP A 117 -5.31 13.55 -2.39
C ASP A 117 -4.02 12.76 -2.17
N LEU A 118 -3.15 13.23 -1.28
CA LEU A 118 -1.92 12.54 -0.91
C LEU A 118 -2.20 11.14 -0.36
N TYR A 119 -3.12 11.02 0.60
CA TYR A 119 -3.41 9.74 1.25
C TYR A 119 -4.15 8.78 0.31
N VAL A 120 -5.00 9.29 -0.58
CA VAL A 120 -5.62 8.51 -1.67
C VAL A 120 -4.54 8.00 -2.62
N GLN A 121 -3.59 8.85 -3.02
CA GLN A 121 -2.51 8.47 -3.91
C GLN A 121 -1.63 7.37 -3.29
N ILE A 122 -1.17 7.56 -2.05
CA ILE A 122 -0.37 6.59 -1.29
C ILE A 122 -1.13 5.28 -1.10
N ALA A 123 -2.39 5.34 -0.66
CA ALA A 123 -3.18 4.14 -0.43
C ALA A 123 -3.42 3.37 -1.74
N GLY A 124 -3.51 4.09 -2.86
CA GLY A 124 -3.73 3.60 -4.22
C GLY A 124 -2.52 2.89 -4.84
N LEU A 125 -1.28 3.16 -4.40
CA LEU A 125 -0.08 2.53 -4.96
C LEU A 125 -0.17 0.99 -4.99
N SER A 126 -0.67 0.39 -3.91
CA SER A 126 -0.82 -1.08 -3.80
C SER A 126 -2.02 -1.65 -4.56
N TYR A 127 -2.76 -0.81 -5.30
CA TYR A 127 -3.94 -1.16 -6.08
C TYR A 127 -3.77 -0.82 -7.57
N SER A 128 -2.84 0.08 -7.92
CA SER A 128 -2.50 0.41 -9.31
C SER A 128 -2.06 -0.86 -10.06
N GLY A 129 -2.78 -1.26 -11.10
CA GLY A 129 -2.48 -2.49 -11.84
C GLY A 129 -2.94 -3.80 -11.18
N ASP A 130 -3.57 -3.75 -10.00
CA ASP A 130 -4.17 -4.92 -9.36
C ASP A 130 -5.42 -5.36 -10.15
N PHE A 131 -5.34 -6.51 -10.83
CA PHE A 131 -6.44 -7.01 -11.65
C PHE A 131 -7.75 -7.21 -10.84
N ARG A 132 -7.66 -7.40 -9.52
CA ARG A 132 -8.84 -7.52 -8.64
C ARG A 132 -9.62 -6.21 -8.56
N MET A 133 -8.99 -5.06 -8.82
CA MET A 133 -9.68 -3.77 -8.95
C MET A 133 -10.51 -3.67 -10.23
N ILE A 134 -10.16 -4.47 -11.26
CA ILE A 134 -10.96 -4.63 -12.48
C ILE A 134 -12.09 -5.64 -12.22
N ILE A 135 -11.79 -6.73 -11.51
CA ILE A 135 -12.75 -7.80 -11.21
C ILE A 135 -12.78 -8.18 -9.72
N GLY A 136 -13.88 -7.86 -9.03
CA GLY A 136 -14.19 -8.39 -7.69
C GLY A 136 -13.90 -7.47 -6.50
N GLU A 137 -13.20 -6.34 -6.68
CA GLU A 137 -13.13 -5.30 -5.65
C GLU A 137 -14.06 -4.12 -5.96
N ASP A 138 -14.33 -3.33 -4.92
CA ASP A 138 -15.07 -2.08 -5.01
C ASP A 138 -14.20 -1.01 -5.72
N LYS A 139 -14.71 -0.36 -6.78
CA LYS A 139 -13.96 0.69 -7.49
C LYS A 139 -13.66 1.91 -6.61
N SER A 140 -14.42 2.13 -5.55
CA SER A 140 -14.17 3.16 -4.53
C SER A 140 -13.35 2.65 -3.35
N LYS A 141 -12.73 1.46 -3.44
CA LYS A 141 -12.04 0.80 -2.33
C LYS A 141 -11.02 1.69 -1.64
N VAL A 142 -10.19 2.41 -2.40
CA VAL A 142 -9.15 3.30 -1.86
C VAL A 142 -9.80 4.43 -1.07
N MET A 143 -10.78 5.11 -1.66
CA MET A 143 -11.52 6.19 -1.01
C MET A 143 -12.25 5.72 0.26
N ASN A 144 -12.83 4.52 0.22
CA ASN A 144 -13.53 3.89 1.34
C ASN A 144 -12.58 3.49 2.48
N ILE A 145 -11.26 3.43 2.23
CA ILE A 145 -10.23 3.26 3.24
C ILE A 145 -9.78 4.62 3.79
N VAL A 146 -9.52 5.60 2.92
CA VAL A 146 -8.87 6.86 3.32
C VAL A 146 -9.83 7.76 4.09
N LYS A 147 -11.00 8.10 3.54
CA LYS A 147 -11.91 9.08 4.15
C LYS A 147 -12.25 8.79 5.62
N PRO A 148 -12.62 7.56 6.02
CA PRO A 148 -12.93 7.27 7.42
C PRO A 148 -11.70 7.24 8.35
N ASN A 149 -10.48 7.26 7.79
CA ASN A 149 -9.24 7.07 8.54
C ASN A 149 -8.23 8.22 8.38
N MET A 150 -8.67 9.40 7.92
CA MET A 150 -7.81 10.58 7.69
C MET A 150 -6.87 10.87 8.87
N LEU A 151 -7.38 10.91 10.11
CA LEU A 151 -6.57 11.16 11.31
C LEU A 151 -5.45 10.12 11.52
N HIS A 152 -5.67 8.86 11.12
CA HIS A 152 -4.64 7.83 11.24
C HIS A 152 -3.56 7.97 10.17
N PHE A 153 -3.93 8.42 8.97
CA PHE A 153 -2.96 8.77 7.93
C PHE A 153 -2.14 10.01 8.32
N GLN A 154 -2.78 11.05 8.84
CA GLN A 154 -2.10 12.23 9.36
C GLN A 154 -1.05 11.87 10.42
N LYS A 155 -1.41 11.03 11.41
CA LYS A 155 -0.46 10.55 12.41
C LYS A 155 0.69 9.73 11.82
N LEU A 156 0.44 8.99 10.74
CA LEU A 156 1.44 8.14 10.09
C LEU A 156 2.46 8.97 9.29
N TYR A 157 2.03 10.09 8.69
CA TYR A 157 2.83 10.87 7.74
C TYR A 157 3.25 12.25 8.26
N SER A 158 2.72 12.76 9.37
CA SER A 158 2.99 14.13 9.85
C SER A 158 4.48 14.43 9.99
N ASN A 159 5.23 13.54 10.63
CA ASN A 159 6.66 13.75 10.86
C ASN A 159 7.43 13.70 9.53
N ILE A 160 7.04 12.80 8.63
CA ILE A 160 7.67 12.68 7.30
C ILE A 160 7.45 13.97 6.50
N LEU A 161 6.23 14.53 6.54
CA LEU A 161 5.90 15.75 5.80
C LEU A 161 6.54 17.00 6.43
N GLN A 162 6.67 17.05 7.76
CA GLN A 162 7.36 18.14 8.46
C GLN A 162 8.87 18.16 8.16
N ASP A 163 9.49 16.98 8.05
CA ASP A 163 10.93 16.83 7.82
C ASP A 163 11.30 16.80 6.32
N CYS A 164 10.32 16.83 5.41
CA CYS A 164 10.55 16.68 3.98
C CYS A 164 10.81 18.04 3.30
N PRO A 165 12.03 18.30 2.78
CA PRO A 165 12.35 19.59 2.16
C PRO A 165 11.68 19.79 0.80
N GLN A 166 11.08 18.75 0.23
CA GLN A 166 10.47 18.77 -1.11
C GLN A 166 9.02 19.25 -1.09
N VAL A 167 8.44 19.51 0.09
CA VAL A 167 7.04 19.90 0.25
C VAL A 167 6.90 21.07 1.20
N VAL A 168 6.03 22.01 0.85
CA VAL A 168 5.65 23.13 1.70
C VAL A 168 4.19 22.98 2.07
N TYR A 169 3.90 22.92 3.37
CA TYR A 169 2.51 22.86 3.84
C TYR A 169 1.96 24.28 4.07
N LYS A 170 1.06 24.72 3.18
CA LYS A 170 0.25 25.93 3.36
C LYS A 170 -0.98 25.62 4.23
N HIS A 171 -0.78 25.54 5.54
CA HIS A 171 -1.83 25.20 6.52
C HIS A 171 -3.10 26.05 6.38
N GLN A 172 -2.97 27.35 6.10
CA GLN A 172 -4.11 28.26 5.94
C GLN A 172 -5.01 27.88 4.75
N LEU A 173 -4.44 27.26 3.73
CA LEU A 173 -5.16 26.82 2.53
C LEU A 173 -5.52 25.33 2.57
N GLY A 174 -5.03 24.59 3.57
CA GLY A 174 -5.18 23.13 3.63
C GLY A 174 -4.49 22.40 2.48
N LYS A 175 -3.43 22.99 1.91
CA LYS A 175 -2.76 22.50 0.69
C LYS A 175 -1.28 22.24 0.92
N LEU A 176 -0.78 21.18 0.30
CA LEU A 176 0.63 20.90 0.13
C LEU A 176 1.06 21.37 -1.26
N GLU A 177 2.25 21.94 -1.33
CA GLU A 177 2.87 22.34 -2.59
C GLU A 177 4.24 21.68 -2.74
N ILE A 178 4.53 21.18 -3.94
CA ILE A 178 5.77 20.49 -4.26
C ILE A 178 6.44 21.13 -5.47
N ASP A 179 7.77 21.05 -5.51
CA ASP A 179 8.54 21.45 -6.68
C ASP A 179 8.45 20.35 -7.76
N LYS A 180 8.03 20.75 -8.97
CA LYS A 180 7.95 19.90 -10.17
C LYS A 180 8.99 20.27 -11.23
N SER A 181 10.01 21.05 -10.86
CA SER A 181 11.21 21.25 -11.69
C SER A 181 11.84 19.91 -12.09
N PRO A 182 12.48 19.83 -13.27
CA PRO A 182 13.22 18.63 -13.67
C PRO A 182 14.26 18.20 -12.63
N GLU A 183 14.92 19.15 -11.95
CA GLU A 183 15.89 18.88 -10.90
C GLU A 183 15.25 18.22 -9.68
N GLY A 184 14.12 18.77 -9.22
CA GLY A 184 13.34 18.23 -8.11
C GLY A 184 12.78 16.84 -8.42
N GLN A 185 12.25 16.66 -9.63
CA GLN A 185 11.73 15.38 -10.09
C GLN A 185 12.83 14.33 -10.24
N PHE A 186 13.99 14.70 -10.78
CA PHE A 186 15.12 13.80 -10.89
C PHE A 186 15.61 13.31 -9.51
N ALA A 187 15.75 14.21 -8.54
CA ALA A 187 16.13 13.85 -7.17
C ALA A 187 15.10 12.88 -6.53
N GLN A 188 13.81 13.10 -6.77
CA GLN A 188 12.74 12.19 -6.31
C GLN A 188 12.81 10.83 -7.01
N LEU A 189 13.03 10.79 -8.33
CA LEU A 189 13.16 9.56 -9.11
C LEU A 189 14.35 8.71 -8.64
N MET A 190 15.49 9.34 -8.37
CA MET A 190 16.69 8.67 -7.83
C MET A 190 16.48 8.11 -6.41
N ALA A 191 15.54 8.69 -5.65
CA ALA A 191 15.18 8.21 -4.31
C ALA A 191 14.12 7.09 -4.30
N LEU A 192 13.52 6.76 -5.45
CA LEU A 192 12.53 5.68 -5.54
C LEU A 192 13.16 4.30 -5.26
N PRO A 193 12.38 3.33 -4.77
CA PRO A 193 12.87 1.96 -4.59
C PRO A 193 13.39 1.35 -5.88
N ARG A 194 14.48 0.57 -5.78
CA ARG A 194 15.22 0.03 -6.94
C ARG A 194 14.33 -0.69 -7.95
N THR A 195 13.36 -1.50 -7.50
CA THR A 195 12.48 -2.22 -8.43
C THR A 195 11.62 -1.26 -9.26
N LEU A 196 11.19 -0.12 -8.68
CA LEU A 196 10.45 0.88 -9.43
C LEU A 196 11.33 1.62 -10.44
N GLN A 197 12.56 1.99 -10.07
CA GLN A 197 13.52 2.57 -11.02
C GLN A 197 13.76 1.62 -12.21
N GLN A 198 13.90 0.32 -11.95
CA GLN A 198 14.06 -0.70 -12.99
C GLN A 198 12.83 -0.82 -13.89
N GLN A 199 11.62 -0.75 -13.34
CA GLN A 199 10.39 -0.77 -14.14
C GLN A 199 10.27 0.48 -15.02
N ILE A 200 10.59 1.66 -14.48
CA ILE A 200 10.62 2.91 -15.24
C ILE A 200 11.64 2.81 -16.38
N THR A 201 12.84 2.33 -16.07
CA THR A 201 13.92 2.09 -17.05
C THR A 201 13.44 1.16 -18.17
N ALA A 202 12.81 0.03 -17.83
CA ALA A 202 12.31 -0.93 -18.81
C ALA A 202 11.17 -0.38 -19.69
N LEU A 203 10.41 0.61 -19.22
CA LEU A 203 9.38 1.28 -20.02
C LEU A 203 9.98 2.30 -21.00
N MET A 204 11.09 2.92 -20.62
CA MET A 204 11.69 4.07 -21.32
C MET A 204 12.90 3.70 -22.17
N ASP A 205 13.55 2.55 -21.93
CA ASP A 205 14.72 2.13 -22.68
C ASP A 205 14.35 1.30 -23.92
N PRO A 206 14.65 1.78 -25.14
CA PRO A 206 14.53 0.97 -26.33
C PRO A 206 15.45 -0.25 -26.25
N PRO A 207 15.04 -1.39 -26.81
CA PRO A 207 15.89 -2.57 -26.89
C PRO A 207 17.26 -2.24 -27.52
N GLY A 208 18.35 -2.61 -26.84
CA GLY A 208 19.71 -2.54 -27.38
C GLY A 208 20.51 -1.28 -27.07
N LYS A 209 19.96 -0.30 -26.33
CA LYS A 209 20.73 0.89 -25.91
C LYS A 209 21.51 0.71 -24.60
N ASN A 210 21.03 -0.15 -23.67
CA ASN A 210 21.66 -0.43 -22.36
C ASN A 210 22.09 0.85 -21.63
N ARG A 211 21.23 1.88 -21.63
CA ARG A 211 21.55 3.18 -21.00
C ARG A 211 21.63 3.04 -19.48
N ASP A 212 22.38 3.93 -18.86
CA ASP A 212 22.43 4.03 -17.40
C ASP A 212 21.04 4.39 -16.87
N VAL A 213 20.69 3.82 -15.72
CA VAL A 213 19.45 4.15 -14.98
C VAL A 213 19.42 5.64 -14.70
N GLU A 214 20.55 6.25 -14.32
CA GLU A 214 20.62 7.67 -14.03
C GLU A 214 20.26 8.54 -15.25
N GLU A 215 20.79 8.20 -16.43
CA GLU A 215 20.50 8.90 -17.68
C GLU A 215 19.01 8.82 -18.04
N ILE A 216 18.42 7.63 -17.89
CA ILE A 216 17.00 7.42 -18.18
C ILE A 216 16.12 8.18 -17.18
N LEU A 217 16.44 8.14 -15.90
CA LEU A 217 15.67 8.87 -14.88
C LEU A 217 15.79 10.38 -15.09
N LEU A 218 16.93 10.89 -15.56
CA LEU A 218 17.09 12.30 -15.93
C LEU A 218 16.20 12.67 -17.11
N GLN A 219 16.10 11.80 -18.13
CA GLN A 219 15.18 12.01 -19.26
C GLN A 219 13.72 12.01 -18.81
N VAL A 220 13.33 11.06 -17.95
CA VAL A 220 11.98 10.98 -17.38
C VAL A 220 11.66 12.23 -16.57
N ALA A 221 12.62 12.81 -15.84
CA ALA A 221 12.41 14.03 -15.07
C ALA A 221 12.04 15.26 -15.94
N HIS A 222 12.45 15.25 -17.21
CA HIS A 222 12.10 16.29 -18.19
C HIS A 222 10.82 15.97 -18.97
N ASP A 223 10.26 14.77 -18.79
CA ASP A 223 9.05 14.35 -19.47
C ASP A 223 7.83 15.01 -18.81
N PRO A 224 6.96 15.72 -19.58
CA PRO A 224 5.69 16.24 -19.06
C PRO A 224 4.80 15.15 -18.42
N ASP A 225 4.95 13.90 -18.87
CA ASP A 225 4.23 12.73 -18.40
C ASP A 225 5.01 11.91 -17.35
N CYS A 226 6.03 12.49 -16.69
CA CYS A 226 6.82 11.83 -15.63
C CYS A 226 5.95 11.06 -14.60
N GLY A 227 4.88 11.69 -14.12
CA GLY A 227 3.95 11.06 -13.18
C GLY A 227 3.24 9.83 -13.75
N LEU A 228 2.91 9.84 -15.05
CA LEU A 228 2.31 8.70 -15.74
C LEU A 228 3.31 7.54 -15.89
N VAL A 229 4.57 7.85 -16.22
CA VAL A 229 5.65 6.85 -16.30
C VAL A 229 5.84 6.15 -14.96
N VAL A 230 5.89 6.90 -13.86
CA VAL A 230 5.96 6.36 -12.49
C VAL A 230 4.74 5.47 -12.20
N HIS A 231 3.53 5.92 -12.56
CA HIS A 231 2.31 5.13 -12.40
C HIS A 231 2.35 3.79 -13.15
N GLN A 232 2.85 3.80 -14.39
CA GLN A 232 2.99 2.59 -15.20
C GLN A 232 4.01 1.63 -14.58
N GLY A 233 5.14 2.14 -14.09
CA GLY A 233 6.15 1.34 -13.39
C GLY A 233 5.58 0.65 -12.16
N ILE A 234 4.84 1.38 -11.31
CA ILE A 234 4.16 0.80 -10.13
C ILE A 234 3.12 -0.25 -10.55
N SER A 235 2.35 0.03 -11.60
CA SER A 235 1.36 -0.90 -12.12
C SER A 235 1.98 -2.22 -12.61
N GLY A 236 3.20 -2.20 -13.16
CA GLY A 236 3.94 -3.40 -13.55
C GLY A 236 4.27 -4.31 -12.36
N ILE A 237 4.74 -3.71 -11.25
CA ILE A 237 5.07 -4.43 -10.01
C ILE A 237 3.82 -5.11 -9.44
N VAL A 238 2.75 -4.34 -9.25
CA VAL A 238 1.52 -4.80 -8.58
C VAL A 238 0.75 -5.80 -9.43
N ARG A 239 0.72 -5.63 -10.75
CA ARG A 239 0.06 -6.60 -11.65
C ARG A 239 0.69 -7.99 -11.51
N SER A 240 2.01 -8.03 -11.50
CA SER A 240 2.79 -9.26 -11.37
C SER A 240 2.51 -9.95 -10.03
N SER A 241 2.53 -9.19 -8.94
CA SER A 241 2.30 -9.74 -7.59
C SER A 241 0.85 -10.17 -7.36
N SER A 242 -0.13 -9.39 -7.83
CA SER A 242 -1.55 -9.69 -7.66
C SER A 242 -1.98 -10.99 -8.35
N LEU A 243 -1.52 -11.21 -9.59
CA LEU A 243 -1.77 -12.45 -10.34
C LEU A 243 -1.23 -13.67 -9.60
N ILE A 244 0.05 -13.62 -9.17
CA ILE A 244 0.70 -14.72 -8.44
C ILE A 244 -0.04 -15.03 -7.13
N GLN A 245 -0.44 -14.00 -6.38
CA GLN A 245 -1.16 -14.21 -5.12
C GLN A 245 -2.54 -14.81 -5.31
N SER A 246 -3.25 -14.38 -6.35
CA SER A 246 -4.59 -14.88 -6.63
C SER A 246 -4.53 -16.34 -7.11
N ALA A 247 -3.52 -16.70 -7.91
CA ALA A 247 -3.24 -18.09 -8.25
C ALA A 247 -2.91 -18.94 -7.01
N LYS A 248 -1.98 -18.47 -6.15
CA LYS A 248 -1.62 -19.14 -4.89
C LYS A 248 -2.81 -19.32 -3.95
N THR A 249 -3.67 -18.31 -3.82
CA THR A 249 -4.86 -18.36 -2.97
C THR A 249 -5.88 -19.35 -3.51
N THR A 250 -6.07 -19.39 -4.83
CA THR A 250 -7.00 -20.32 -5.48
C THR A 250 -6.55 -21.77 -5.29
N LEU A 251 -5.25 -22.03 -5.41
CA LEU A 251 -4.66 -23.35 -5.21
C LEU A 251 -4.77 -23.80 -3.74
N THR A 252 -4.50 -22.90 -2.78
CA THR A 252 -4.49 -23.25 -1.35
C THR A 252 -5.89 -23.33 -0.71
N ALA A 253 -6.87 -22.57 -1.20
CA ALA A 253 -8.22 -22.55 -0.62
C ALA A 253 -9.12 -23.72 -1.09
N GLY A 254 -8.78 -24.36 -2.21
CA GLY A 254 -9.60 -25.36 -2.88
C GLY A 254 -10.78 -24.77 -3.68
N LEU A 255 -11.15 -25.40 -4.80
CA LEU A 255 -12.12 -24.90 -5.79
C LEU A 255 -13.44 -24.39 -5.18
N LYS A 256 -14.04 -25.14 -4.25
CA LYS A 256 -15.35 -24.79 -3.67
C LYS A 256 -15.33 -23.51 -2.84
N LYS A 257 -14.29 -23.28 -2.02
CA LYS A 257 -14.16 -22.06 -1.19
C LYS A 257 -13.79 -20.85 -2.05
N SER A 258 -12.99 -21.05 -3.11
CA SER A 258 -12.64 -20.01 -4.07
C SER A 258 -13.87 -19.46 -4.80
N VAL A 259 -14.79 -20.32 -5.25
CA VAL A 259 -16.05 -19.89 -5.90
C VAL A 259 -16.91 -19.04 -4.96
N THR A 260 -17.15 -19.49 -3.73
CA THR A 260 -17.94 -18.72 -2.75
C THR A 260 -17.29 -17.38 -2.41
N TYR A 261 -15.96 -17.34 -2.27
CA TYR A 261 -15.23 -16.10 -2.01
C TYR A 261 -15.33 -15.11 -3.18
N SER A 262 -15.17 -15.59 -4.41
CA SER A 262 -15.33 -14.78 -5.63
C SER A 262 -16.75 -14.22 -5.76
N MET A 263 -17.79 -15.00 -5.42
CA MET A 263 -19.18 -14.51 -5.39
C MET A 263 -19.39 -13.37 -4.39
N LYS A 264 -18.84 -13.47 -3.16
CA LYS A 264 -18.92 -12.39 -2.16
C LYS A 264 -18.22 -11.11 -2.64
N LYS A 265 -17.11 -11.26 -3.37
CA LYS A 265 -16.35 -10.16 -3.97
C LYS A 265 -17.13 -9.46 -5.09
N MET A 266 -17.70 -10.23 -6.00
CA MET A 266 -18.62 -9.74 -7.05
C MET A 266 -19.82 -8.98 -6.48
N TYR A 267 -20.42 -9.49 -5.41
CA TYR A 267 -21.54 -8.82 -4.70
C TYR A 267 -21.11 -7.48 -4.08
N LYS A 268 -19.91 -7.42 -3.50
CA LYS A 268 -19.39 -6.16 -2.96
C LYS A 268 -19.14 -5.13 -4.07
N MET A 269 -18.59 -5.58 -5.20
CA MET A 269 -18.36 -4.75 -6.38
C MET A 269 -19.68 -4.17 -6.93
N SER A 270 -20.75 -4.97 -7.06
CA SER A 270 -22.05 -4.49 -7.55
C SER A 270 -22.71 -3.48 -6.61
N LYS A 271 -22.64 -3.70 -5.28
CA LYS A 271 -23.07 -2.71 -4.29
C LYS A 271 -22.30 -1.40 -4.37
N GLY A 272 -21.01 -1.43 -4.67
CA GLY A 272 -20.21 -0.23 -4.90
C GLY A 272 -20.68 0.57 -6.11
N TRP A 273 -21.09 -0.13 -7.18
CA TRP A 273 -21.60 0.51 -8.40
C TRP A 273 -22.96 1.19 -8.19
N LEU A 274 -23.87 0.53 -7.47
CA LEU A 274 -25.20 1.08 -7.14
C LEU A 274 -25.17 2.32 -6.22
N ARG A 275 -24.10 2.55 -5.45
CA ARG A 275 -23.93 3.77 -4.64
C ARG A 275 -23.44 4.98 -5.45
N LYS A 276 -23.04 4.78 -6.71
CA LYS A 276 -22.58 5.84 -7.63
C LYS A 276 -23.65 6.28 -8.64
N ALA A 277 -24.72 5.50 -8.81
CA ALA A 277 -25.90 5.83 -9.63
C ALA A 277 -26.92 6.56 -8.77
#